data_AF-T1AV65-F1
#
_entry.id   AF-T1AV65-F1
#
_cell.length_a   1.000
_cell.length_b   1.000
_cell.length_c   1.000
_cell.angle_alpha   90.00
_cell.angle_beta   90.00
_cell.angle_gamma   90.00
#
_symmetry.space_group_name_H-M   'P 1'
#
loop_
_entity.id
_entity.type
_entity.pdbx_description
1 polymer ?
#
loop_
_entity_poly.entity_id
_entity_poly.type
_entity_poly.pdbx_seq_one_letter_code
_entity_poly.pdbx_strand_id
1 'polypeptide(L)'
;IYAFCRTADDLGDEVGDTQLALRYLSDFRQQAEECYVGRTRTAVFIALSETIKRHDIPKQPFLDLLSAFEQDQRVNRYETFEQVVDYCTRSADPVGRLVLYLAGYRDQQRQKLSDKTCTALQLANFWQDVRRDILERDRIYLPADSMRKFNVDEKQIRNGHCDENYRAL
;
A
#
# COMPACT_ATOMS: atom_id res chain seq x y z
N ILE A 1 -3.48 13.91 -6.02
CA ILE A 1 -2.71 12.71 -5.59
C ILE A 1 -3.33 12.09 -4.34
N TYR A 2 -3.37 12.79 -3.19
CA TYR A 2 -3.99 12.21 -1.98
C TYR A 2 -5.43 11.69 -2.22
N ALA A 3 -6.28 12.47 -2.89
CA ALA A 3 -7.63 12.04 -3.25
C ALA A 3 -7.64 10.75 -4.10
N PHE A 4 -6.68 10.57 -5.01
CA PHE A 4 -6.56 9.31 -5.77
C PHE A 4 -6.23 8.13 -4.84
N CYS A 5 -5.23 8.29 -3.97
CA CYS A 5 -4.82 7.24 -3.05
C CYS A 5 -5.96 6.87 -2.10
N ARG A 6 -6.64 7.88 -1.52
CA ARG A 6 -7.74 7.65 -0.60
C ARG A 6 -8.94 7.00 -1.27
N THR A 7 -9.32 7.44 -2.47
CA THR A 7 -10.40 6.78 -3.21
C THR A 7 -10.05 5.32 -3.53
N ALA A 8 -8.83 5.03 -3.96
CA ALA A 8 -8.42 3.65 -4.24
C ALA A 8 -8.42 2.76 -2.98
N ASP A 9 -7.95 3.30 -1.86
CA ASP A 9 -7.98 2.66 -0.53
C ASP A 9 -9.42 2.34 -0.09
N ASP A 10 -10.32 3.32 -0.18
CA ASP A 10 -11.74 3.14 0.16
C ASP A 10 -12.42 2.07 -0.73
N LEU A 11 -12.07 2.01 -2.02
CA LEU A 11 -12.58 0.98 -2.94
C LEU A 11 -12.08 -0.44 -2.61
N GLY A 12 -10.97 -0.56 -1.89
CA GLY A 12 -10.44 -1.83 -1.41
C GLY A 12 -11.03 -2.23 -0.06
N ASP A 13 -10.97 -1.33 0.93
CA ASP A 13 -11.20 -1.68 2.33
C ASP A 13 -12.66 -1.52 2.78
N GLU A 14 -13.44 -0.59 2.21
CA GLU A 14 -14.79 -0.25 2.70
C GLU A 14 -15.94 -1.01 2.00
N VAL A 15 -15.62 -1.82 0.98
CA VAL A 15 -16.64 -2.52 0.16
C VAL A 15 -17.22 -3.75 0.87
N GLY A 16 -16.42 -4.41 1.71
CA GLY A 16 -16.81 -5.62 2.45
C GLY A 16 -17.00 -6.89 1.60
N ASP A 17 -16.94 -6.80 0.26
CA ASP A 17 -16.95 -7.93 -0.68
C ASP A 17 -15.71 -7.89 -1.58
N THR A 18 -14.88 -8.93 -1.49
CA THR A 18 -13.62 -9.06 -2.22
C THR A 18 -13.79 -9.00 -3.74
N GLN A 19 -14.81 -9.64 -4.31
CA GLN A 19 -14.99 -9.68 -5.77
C GLN A 19 -15.46 -8.33 -6.30
N LEU A 20 -16.30 -7.65 -5.55
CA LEU A 20 -16.77 -6.31 -5.86
C LEU A 20 -15.64 -5.28 -5.72
N ALA A 21 -14.84 -5.35 -4.65
CA ALA A 21 -13.67 -4.50 -4.43
C ALA A 21 -12.67 -4.64 -5.60
N LEU A 22 -12.33 -5.87 -5.99
CA LEU A 22 -11.45 -6.14 -7.13
C LEU A 22 -12.01 -5.57 -8.45
N ARG A 23 -13.33 -5.64 -8.67
CA ARG A 23 -13.96 -5.03 -9.84
C ARG A 23 -13.82 -3.51 -9.82
N TYR A 24 -14.11 -2.87 -8.69
CA TYR A 24 -13.98 -1.41 -8.56
C TYR A 24 -12.53 -0.93 -8.71
N LEU A 25 -11.57 -1.65 -8.13
CA LEU A 25 -10.15 -1.37 -8.32
C LEU A 25 -9.72 -1.53 -9.79
N SER A 26 -10.22 -2.56 -10.48
CA SER A 26 -9.99 -2.75 -11.92
C SER A 26 -10.57 -1.61 -12.77
N ASP A 27 -11.80 -1.18 -12.49
CA ASP A 27 -12.43 -0.05 -13.18
C ASP A 27 -11.67 1.26 -12.90
N PHE A 28 -11.19 1.45 -11.66
CA PHE A 28 -10.40 2.61 -11.28
C PHE A 28 -9.00 2.60 -11.93
N ARG A 29 -8.39 1.42 -12.08
CA ARG A 29 -7.16 1.21 -12.86
C ARG A 29 -7.36 1.59 -14.33
N GLN A 30 -8.45 1.17 -14.95
CA GLN A 30 -8.75 1.57 -16.32
C GLN A 30 -8.88 3.10 -16.44
N GLN A 31 -9.58 3.75 -15.51
CA GLN A 31 -9.68 5.22 -15.51
C GLN A 31 -8.32 5.89 -15.31
N ALA A 32 -7.44 5.32 -14.48
CA ALA A 32 -6.08 5.81 -14.32
C ALA A 32 -5.29 5.74 -15.63
N GLU A 33 -5.41 4.66 -16.41
CA GLU A 33 -4.79 4.57 -17.73
C GLU A 33 -5.40 5.56 -18.74
N GLU A 34 -6.74 5.65 -18.78
CA GLU A 34 -7.47 6.58 -19.65
C GLU A 34 -7.08 8.05 -19.38
N CYS A 35 -6.78 8.39 -18.13
CA CYS A 35 -6.34 9.73 -17.71
C CYS A 35 -5.06 10.18 -18.45
N TYR A 36 -4.14 9.25 -18.74
CA TYR A 36 -2.89 9.53 -19.46
C TYR A 36 -3.08 9.77 -20.96
N VAL A 37 -4.19 9.33 -21.54
CA VAL A 37 -4.56 9.61 -22.94
C VAL A 37 -5.63 10.70 -23.07
N GLY A 38 -5.82 11.48 -22.01
CA GLY A 38 -6.73 12.63 -21.98
C GLY A 38 -8.20 12.28 -21.84
N ARG A 39 -8.55 11.05 -21.43
CA ARG A 39 -9.92 10.63 -21.15
C ARG A 39 -10.14 10.60 -19.64
N THR A 40 -10.91 11.55 -19.13
CA THR A 40 -11.20 11.68 -17.69
C THR A 40 -12.71 11.68 -17.46
N ARG A 41 -13.18 10.83 -16.54
CA ARG A 41 -14.63 10.63 -16.31
C ARG A 41 -15.11 11.16 -14.95
N THR A 42 -14.25 11.18 -13.94
CA THR A 42 -14.60 11.58 -12.56
C THR A 42 -13.80 12.78 -12.10
N ALA A 43 -14.30 13.48 -11.07
CA ALA A 43 -13.64 14.66 -10.51
C ALA A 43 -12.18 14.38 -10.09
N VAL A 44 -11.92 13.21 -9.50
CA VAL A 44 -10.57 12.78 -9.11
C VAL A 44 -9.64 12.73 -10.32
N PHE A 45 -10.06 12.12 -11.42
CA PHE A 45 -9.23 11.99 -12.62
C PHE A 45 -9.11 13.28 -13.43
N ILE A 46 -10.11 14.17 -13.39
CA ILE A 46 -10.02 15.51 -14.00
C ILE A 46 -8.88 16.29 -13.33
N ALA A 47 -8.91 16.41 -11.99
CA ALA A 47 -7.87 17.09 -11.22
C ALA A 47 -6.50 16.38 -11.33
N LEU A 48 -6.50 15.05 -11.36
CA LEU A 48 -5.27 14.27 -11.50
C LEU A 48 -4.62 14.48 -12.87
N SER A 49 -5.39 14.56 -13.96
CA SER A 49 -4.86 14.76 -15.32
C SER A 49 -4.08 16.08 -15.44
N GLU A 50 -4.60 17.16 -14.87
CA GLU A 50 -3.89 18.45 -14.82
C GLU A 50 -2.59 18.34 -14.02
N THR A 51 -2.64 17.66 -12.87
CA THR A 51 -1.46 17.43 -12.01
C THR A 51 -0.39 16.61 -12.73
N ILE A 52 -0.78 15.51 -13.39
CA ILE A 52 0.10 14.64 -14.17
C ILE A 52 0.82 15.45 -15.25
N LYS A 53 0.07 16.22 -16.05
CA LYS A 53 0.64 17.03 -17.14
C LYS A 53 1.58 18.11 -16.61
N ARG A 54 1.20 18.79 -15.53
CA ARG A 54 2.01 19.86 -14.93
C ARG A 54 3.34 19.37 -14.37
N HIS A 55 3.35 18.19 -13.78
CA HIS A 55 4.53 17.65 -13.08
C HIS A 55 5.24 16.54 -13.86
N ASP A 56 4.77 16.19 -15.06
CA ASP A 56 5.32 15.10 -15.88
C ASP A 56 5.47 13.80 -15.06
N ILE A 57 4.38 13.42 -14.39
CA ILE A 57 4.37 12.26 -13.50
C ILE A 57 4.15 11.00 -14.34
N PRO A 58 5.00 9.96 -14.25
CA PRO A 58 4.75 8.71 -14.93
C PRO A 58 3.57 7.95 -14.33
N LYS A 59 2.95 7.07 -15.12
CA LYS A 59 1.83 6.23 -14.67
C LYS A 59 2.20 5.22 -13.59
N GLN A 60 3.43 4.72 -13.60
CA GLN A 60 3.82 3.53 -12.83
C GLN A 60 3.53 3.64 -11.33
N PRO A 61 3.88 4.74 -10.62
CA PRO A 61 3.57 4.85 -9.19
C PRO A 61 2.08 4.73 -8.86
N PHE A 62 1.18 5.22 -9.72
CA PHE A 62 -0.25 5.06 -9.51
C PHE A 62 -0.71 3.61 -9.72
N LEU A 63 -0.15 2.93 -10.72
CA LEU A 63 -0.48 1.53 -11.02
C LEU A 63 0.08 0.56 -9.97
N ASP A 64 1.23 0.89 -9.37
CA ASP A 64 1.84 0.17 -8.27
C ASP A 64 0.94 0.22 -7.02
N LEU A 65 0.44 1.41 -6.65
CA LEU A 65 -0.51 1.57 -5.54
C LEU A 65 -1.77 0.72 -5.77
N LEU A 66 -2.34 0.77 -6.97
CA LEU A 66 -3.51 -0.05 -7.31
C LEU A 66 -3.22 -1.55 -7.22
N SER A 67 -2.00 -1.97 -7.59
CA SER A 67 -1.59 -3.37 -7.42
C SER A 67 -1.49 -3.78 -5.96
N ALA A 68 -1.06 -2.89 -5.07
CA ALA A 68 -1.04 -3.15 -3.64
C ALA A 68 -2.46 -3.29 -3.06
N PHE A 69 -3.39 -2.39 -3.41
CA PHE A 69 -4.79 -2.51 -2.98
C PHE A 69 -5.45 -3.78 -3.50
N GLU A 70 -5.15 -4.20 -4.74
CA GLU A 70 -5.63 -5.49 -5.28
C GLU A 70 -5.01 -6.70 -4.54
N GLN A 71 -3.75 -6.60 -4.09
CA GLN A 71 -3.08 -7.65 -3.32
C GLN A 71 -3.68 -7.78 -1.91
N ASP A 72 -4.02 -6.67 -1.27
CA ASP A 72 -4.65 -6.62 0.06
C ASP A 72 -6.01 -7.35 0.13
N GLN A 73 -6.63 -7.59 -1.03
CA GLN A 73 -7.86 -8.38 -1.16
C GLN A 73 -7.61 -9.90 -1.17
N ARG A 74 -6.35 -10.33 -1.30
CA ARG A 74 -5.97 -11.73 -1.55
C ARG A 74 -4.92 -12.26 -0.58
N VAL A 75 -4.10 -11.38 -0.01
CA VAL A 75 -2.94 -11.75 0.81
C VAL A 75 -3.09 -11.12 2.20
N ASN A 76 -3.33 -11.98 3.18
CA ASN A 76 -3.53 -11.56 4.57
C ASN A 76 -2.36 -11.94 5.49
N ARG A 77 -1.44 -12.78 4.99
CA ARG A 77 -0.29 -13.32 5.73
C ARG A 77 0.91 -13.33 4.81
N TYR A 78 2.07 -13.04 5.39
CA TYR A 78 3.36 -13.04 4.70
C TYR A 78 4.27 -14.06 5.37
N GLU A 79 4.92 -14.90 4.57
CA GLU A 79 5.78 -15.96 5.08
C GLU A 79 7.14 -15.41 5.53
N THR A 80 7.73 -14.48 4.76
CA THR A 80 9.07 -13.94 5.02
C THR A 80 9.09 -12.42 5.01
N PHE A 81 10.12 -11.83 5.62
CA PHE A 81 10.32 -10.38 5.64
C PHE A 81 10.48 -9.79 4.24
N GLU A 82 11.11 -10.52 3.31
CA GLU A 82 11.26 -10.10 1.91
C GLU A 82 9.91 -9.92 1.22
N GLN A 83 8.92 -10.75 1.54
CA GLN A 83 7.57 -10.58 0.97
C GLN A 83 6.86 -9.33 1.51
N VAL A 84 7.08 -9.00 2.78
CA VAL A 84 6.56 -7.75 3.39
C VAL A 84 7.22 -6.54 2.75
N VAL A 85 8.54 -6.59 2.54
CA VAL A 85 9.29 -5.52 1.85
C VAL A 85 8.88 -5.41 0.38
N ASP A 86 8.69 -6.52 -0.35
CA ASP A 86 8.18 -6.51 -1.73
C ASP A 86 6.81 -5.81 -1.79
N TYR A 87 5.92 -6.11 -0.85
CA TYR A 87 4.64 -5.43 -0.76
C TYR A 87 4.82 -3.91 -0.56
N CYS A 88 5.76 -3.46 0.29
CA CYS A 88 6.07 -2.04 0.50
C CYS A 88 6.52 -1.31 -0.78
N THR A 89 7.17 -2.02 -1.73
CA THR A 89 7.58 -1.44 -3.02
C THR A 89 6.39 -0.96 -3.87
N ARG A 90 5.19 -1.46 -3.57
CA ARG A 90 3.94 -1.11 -4.23
C ARG A 90 2.97 -0.34 -3.34
N SER A 91 2.94 -0.61 -2.03
CA SER A 91 2.00 0.03 -1.09
C SER A 91 2.50 1.36 -0.52
N ALA A 92 3.81 1.57 -0.42
CA ALA A 92 4.39 2.74 0.26
C ALA A 92 5.32 3.55 -0.64
N ASP A 93 6.30 2.90 -1.27
CA ASP A 93 7.33 3.55 -2.08
C ASP A 93 6.74 4.51 -3.13
N PRO A 94 5.68 4.13 -3.89
CA PRO A 94 5.12 5.01 -4.90
C PRO A 94 4.65 6.37 -4.36
N VAL A 95 4.20 6.45 -3.11
CA VAL A 95 3.77 7.72 -2.50
C VAL A 95 4.94 8.70 -2.41
N GLY A 96 6.10 8.24 -1.94
CA GLY A 96 7.31 9.06 -1.88
C GLY A 96 7.77 9.49 -3.26
N ARG A 97 7.72 8.58 -4.24
CA ARG A 97 8.05 8.90 -5.64
C ARG A 97 7.15 10.00 -6.20
N LEU A 98 5.84 9.91 -5.95
CA LEU A 98 4.85 10.91 -6.34
C LEU A 98 5.12 12.28 -5.71
N VAL A 99 5.50 12.33 -4.43
CA VAL A 99 5.90 13.57 -3.74
C VAL A 99 7.14 14.18 -4.38
N LEU A 100 8.14 13.36 -4.75
CA LEU A 100 9.32 13.85 -5.45
C LEU A 100 9.00 14.44 -6.82
N TYR A 101 8.09 13.83 -7.60
CA TYR A 101 7.64 14.41 -8.87
C TYR A 101 6.95 15.76 -8.69
N LEU A 102 6.11 15.89 -7.65
CA LEU A 102 5.49 17.17 -7.30
C LEU A 102 6.53 18.25 -6.99
N ALA A 103 7.61 17.88 -6.30
CA ALA A 103 8.74 18.75 -5.99
C ALA A 103 9.68 19.00 -7.19
N GLY A 104 9.42 18.38 -8.35
CA GLY A 104 10.22 18.54 -9.57
C GLY A 104 11.45 17.64 -9.67
N TYR A 105 11.60 16.66 -8.79
CA TYR A 105 12.73 15.73 -8.77
C TYR A 105 12.41 14.43 -9.52
N ARG A 106 13.36 13.97 -10.34
CA ARG A 106 13.19 12.79 -11.23
C ARG A 106 14.39 11.85 -11.23
N ASP A 107 15.49 12.22 -10.57
CA ASP A 107 16.69 11.40 -10.57
C ASP A 107 16.50 10.12 -9.76
N GLN A 108 17.07 9.03 -10.27
CA GLN A 108 16.95 7.70 -9.67
C GLN A 108 17.52 7.64 -8.25
N GLN A 109 18.52 8.47 -7.92
CA GLN A 109 19.15 8.45 -6.61
C GLN A 109 18.18 8.90 -5.53
N ARG A 110 17.50 10.04 -5.71
CA ARG A 110 16.48 10.50 -4.75
C ARG A 110 15.29 9.58 -4.68
N GLN A 111 14.85 8.99 -5.80
CA GLN A 111 13.80 7.98 -5.80
C GLN A 111 14.17 6.79 -4.89
N LYS A 112 15.38 6.22 -5.05
CA LYS A 112 15.87 5.13 -4.19
C LYS A 112 15.99 5.50 -2.70
N LEU A 113 16.35 6.75 -2.38
CA LEU A 113 16.40 7.21 -0.99
C LEU A 113 15.00 7.43 -0.40
N SER A 114 14.05 7.88 -1.22
CA SER A 114 12.65 7.99 -0.84
C SER A 114 12.05 6.61 -0.55
N ASP A 115 12.29 5.62 -1.42
CA ASP A 115 11.81 4.25 -1.25
C ASP A 115 12.23 3.67 0.11
N LYS A 116 13.50 3.84 0.50
CA LYS A 116 13.98 3.41 1.83
C LYS A 116 13.20 4.05 2.97
N THR A 117 12.92 5.35 2.87
CA THR A 117 12.17 6.08 3.89
C THR A 117 10.71 5.62 3.93
N CYS A 118 10.08 5.44 2.77
CA CYS A 118 8.69 4.99 2.66
C CYS A 118 8.49 3.57 3.18
N THR A 119 9.35 2.64 2.76
CA THR A 119 9.36 1.27 3.30
C THR A 119 9.58 1.27 4.82
N ALA A 120 10.56 2.03 5.34
CA ALA A 120 10.80 2.09 6.78
C ALA A 120 9.59 2.63 7.56
N LEU A 121 8.94 3.68 7.05
CA LEU A 121 7.72 4.22 7.66
C LEU A 121 6.57 3.22 7.61
N GLN A 122 6.43 2.48 6.52
CA GLN A 122 5.36 1.49 6.39
C GLN A 122 5.56 0.30 7.34
N LEU A 123 6.79 -0.17 7.51
CA LEU A 123 7.12 -1.18 8.52
C LEU A 123 6.80 -0.69 9.93
N ALA A 124 7.12 0.57 10.25
CA ALA A 124 6.75 1.17 11.53
C ALA A 124 5.23 1.22 11.73
N ASN A 125 4.45 1.53 10.68
CA ASN A 125 2.99 1.47 10.72
C ASN A 125 2.50 0.05 11.01
N PHE A 126 3.05 -0.97 10.36
CA PHE A 126 2.67 -2.36 10.66
C PHE A 126 2.96 -2.74 12.11
N TRP A 127 4.11 -2.33 12.65
CA TRP A 127 4.50 -2.68 14.02
C TRP A 127 3.70 -1.96 15.10
N GLN A 128 3.25 -0.72 14.86
CA GLN A 128 2.41 0.00 15.82
C GLN A 128 0.97 -0.54 15.83
N ASP A 129 0.52 -1.16 14.73
CA ASP A 129 -0.88 -1.50 14.46
C ASP A 129 -1.19 -3.00 14.38
N VAL A 130 -0.22 -3.88 14.68
CA VAL A 130 -0.33 -5.35 14.58
C VAL A 130 -1.67 -5.91 15.07
N ARG A 131 -2.09 -5.52 16.29
CA ARG A 131 -3.35 -6.01 16.88
C ARG A 131 -4.59 -5.40 16.22
N ARG A 132 -4.53 -4.15 15.77
CA ARG A 132 -5.64 -3.51 15.08
C ARG A 132 -5.88 -4.20 13.74
N ASP A 133 -4.82 -4.43 12.97
CA ASP A 133 -4.89 -5.00 11.63
C ASP A 133 -5.50 -6.42 11.63
N ILE A 134 -5.14 -7.26 12.60
CA ILE A 134 -5.70 -8.61 12.71
C ILE A 134 -7.16 -8.62 13.20
N LEU A 135 -7.57 -7.63 14.01
CA LEU A 135 -8.93 -7.58 14.57
C LEU A 135 -9.92 -6.94 13.60
N GLU A 136 -9.53 -5.90 12.89
CA GLU A 136 -10.41 -5.13 12.00
C GLU A 136 -10.40 -5.66 10.57
N ARG A 137 -9.27 -6.22 10.12
CA ARG A 137 -9.06 -6.57 8.70
C ARG A 137 -8.60 -8.01 8.48
N ASP A 138 -8.41 -8.77 9.55
CA ASP A 138 -7.79 -10.10 9.51
C ASP A 138 -6.47 -10.14 8.75
N ARG A 139 -5.61 -9.12 8.92
CA ARG A 139 -4.27 -9.05 8.30
C ARG A 139 -3.16 -9.14 9.34
N ILE A 140 -2.04 -9.77 8.98
CA ILE A 140 -0.80 -9.80 9.77
C ILE A 140 0.37 -9.54 8.82
N TYR A 141 1.09 -8.46 9.08
CA TYR A 141 2.29 -8.07 8.34
C TYR A 141 3.60 -8.51 9.03
N LEU A 142 3.52 -9.12 10.22
CA LEU A 142 4.66 -9.80 10.83
C LEU A 142 4.96 -11.09 10.03
N PRO A 143 6.22 -11.34 9.64
CA PRO A 143 6.57 -12.55 8.90
C PRO A 143 6.30 -13.83 9.71
N ALA A 144 5.64 -14.80 9.09
CA ALA A 144 5.27 -16.05 9.75
C ALA A 144 6.49 -16.89 10.17
N ASP A 145 7.59 -16.84 9.41
CA ASP A 145 8.86 -17.48 9.78
C ASP A 145 9.45 -16.92 11.09
N SER A 146 9.35 -15.62 11.26
CA SER A 146 9.83 -14.88 12.42
C SER A 146 8.91 -15.17 13.60
N MET A 147 7.59 -15.10 13.41
CA MET A 147 6.62 -15.51 14.45
C MET A 147 6.89 -16.93 14.96
N ARG A 148 7.10 -17.90 14.05
CA ARG A 148 7.45 -19.27 14.45
C ARG A 148 8.79 -19.36 15.18
N LYS A 149 9.82 -18.64 14.73
CA LYS A 149 11.13 -18.59 15.38
C LYS A 149 11.06 -18.12 16.84
N PHE A 150 10.18 -17.15 17.12
CA PHE A 150 9.98 -16.59 18.45
C PHE A 150 8.81 -17.23 19.22
N ASN A 151 8.19 -18.29 18.71
CA ASN A 151 7.02 -18.96 19.32
C ASN A 151 5.83 -18.03 19.58
N VAL A 152 5.59 -17.08 18.67
CA VAL A 152 4.43 -16.19 18.68
C VAL A 152 3.38 -16.74 17.72
N ASP A 153 2.13 -16.86 18.18
CA ASP A 153 1.00 -17.29 17.34
C ASP A 153 -0.05 -16.17 17.15
N GLU A 154 -0.98 -16.38 16.22
CA GLU A 154 -2.03 -15.39 15.97
C GLU A 154 -2.95 -15.17 17.18
N LYS A 155 -3.17 -16.20 17.99
CA LYS A 155 -4.04 -16.14 19.16
C LYS A 155 -3.44 -15.19 20.21
N GLN A 156 -2.13 -15.25 20.40
CA GLN A 156 -1.38 -14.33 21.24
C GLN A 156 -1.58 -12.87 20.78
N ILE A 157 -1.46 -12.61 19.47
CA ILE A 157 -1.68 -11.28 18.89
C ILE A 157 -3.12 -10.81 19.12
N ARG A 158 -4.12 -11.63 18.80
CA ARG A 158 -5.55 -11.28 19.00
C ARG A 158 -5.85 -10.94 20.47
N ASN A 159 -5.29 -11.71 21.39
CA ASN A 159 -5.44 -11.50 22.83
C ASN A 159 -4.64 -10.30 23.37
N GLY A 160 -3.74 -9.71 22.58
CA GLY A 160 -2.89 -8.60 23.01
C GLY A 160 -1.89 -9.00 24.09
N HIS A 161 -1.42 -10.25 24.07
CA HIS A 161 -0.48 -10.76 25.07
C HIS A 161 0.97 -10.51 24.61
N CYS A 162 1.62 -9.49 25.17
CA CYS A 162 2.96 -9.03 24.79
C CYS A 162 4.04 -9.48 25.79
N ASP A 163 4.35 -10.78 25.81
CA ASP A 163 5.42 -11.39 26.60
C ASP A 163 6.83 -11.11 26.03
N GLU A 164 7.84 -11.77 26.60
CA GLU A 164 9.23 -11.61 26.17
C GLU A 164 9.47 -12.11 24.74
N ASN A 165 8.80 -13.19 24.35
CA ASN A 165 8.87 -13.74 23.00
C ASN A 165 8.31 -12.76 21.96
N TYR A 166 7.15 -12.15 22.25
CA TYR A 166 6.56 -11.12 21.38
C TYR A 166 7.45 -9.87 21.28
N ARG A 167 8.11 -9.47 22.36
CA ARG A 167 9.00 -8.30 22.36
C ARG A 167 10.33 -8.55 21.64
N ALA A 168 10.75 -9.80 21.55
CA ALA A 168 11.98 -10.20 20.88
C ALA A 168 11.80 -10.45 19.37
N LEU A 169 10.57 -10.73 18.93
CA LEU A 169 10.16 -10.80 17.52
C LEU A 169 10.42 -9.48 16.80
#